data_AF-A0A1F8UYG7-F1
#
_entry.id   AF-A0A1F8UYG7-F1
#
_cell.length_a   1.000
_cell.length_b   1.000
_cell.length_c   1.000
_cell.angle_alpha   90.00
_cell.angle_beta   90.00
_cell.angle_gamma   90.00
#
_symmetry.space_group_name_H-M   'P 1'
#
loop_
_entity.id
_entity.type
_entity.pdbx_description
1 polymer ?
#
loop_
_entity_poly.entity_id
_entity_poly.type
_entity_poly.pdbx_seq_one_letter_code
_entity_poly.pdbx_strand_id
1 'polypeptide(L)'
;MGYAFDIAIVAIIIVTVVLGYKHGFIKTVLSALSFFIALIVAFSLQPKLSEYVIKMPFVDNIRESIRDQFIEMSPLSGEDQYNPELLFEDKPEAFVKLLNIIGIEQDDLNEKYNSWKSDAEVNAADMLVEYVANPLITSIVSIISFIILFIVTIIVLKILIFILDKIFRLPILKQANKALGFVVGIILGVFRAYVFGAAVTLILPLVQSNNPGLSVADSFIFRFFYGDANILLNFFK
;
A
#
# COMPACT_ATOMS: atom_id res chain seq x y z
N MET A 1 -2.06 25.45 -6.39
CA MET A 1 -1.38 24.21 -5.95
C MET A 1 -1.50 23.07 -6.98
N GLY A 2 -2.32 23.19 -8.04
CA GLY A 2 -2.58 22.12 -9.01
C GLY A 2 -1.41 21.58 -9.83
N TYR A 3 -0.41 22.39 -10.12
CA TYR A 3 0.71 21.97 -10.96
C TYR A 3 1.69 21.02 -10.25
N ALA A 4 1.57 20.84 -8.92
CA ALA A 4 2.50 20.00 -8.17
C ALA A 4 2.47 18.53 -8.64
N PHE A 5 1.28 18.00 -8.96
CA PHE A 5 1.12 16.64 -9.46
C PHE A 5 1.64 16.49 -10.90
N ASP A 6 1.38 17.47 -11.77
CA ASP A 6 1.92 17.52 -13.12
C ASP A 6 3.46 17.56 -13.10
N ILE A 7 4.05 18.39 -12.24
CA ILE A 7 5.50 18.50 -12.05
C ILE A 7 6.07 17.17 -11.54
N ALA A 8 5.40 16.52 -10.59
CA ALA A 8 5.83 15.21 -10.08
C ALA A 8 5.81 14.13 -11.18
N ILE A 9 4.76 14.08 -12.00
CA ILE A 9 4.66 13.15 -13.13
C ILE A 9 5.80 13.39 -14.13
N VAL A 10 6.01 14.63 -14.55
CA VAL A 10 7.09 14.99 -15.49
C VAL A 10 8.45 14.64 -14.90
N ALA A 11 8.68 14.93 -13.62
CA ALA A 11 9.93 14.59 -12.94
C ALA A 11 10.17 13.07 -12.90
N ILE A 12 9.16 12.26 -12.59
CA ILE A 12 9.25 10.78 -12.59
C ILE A 12 9.67 10.27 -13.97
N ILE A 13 9.05 10.79 -15.04
CA ILE A 13 9.37 10.41 -16.42
C ILE A 13 10.79 10.81 -16.76
N ILE A 14 11.17 12.08 -16.57
CA ILE A 14 12.50 12.60 -16.92
C ILE A 14 13.58 11.83 -16.16
N VAL A 15 13.43 11.65 -14.84
CA VAL A 15 14.41 10.91 -14.03
C VAL A 15 14.54 9.47 -14.54
N THR A 16 13.42 8.80 -14.84
CA THR A 16 13.47 7.42 -15.35
C THR A 16 14.14 7.33 -16.72
N VAL A 17 13.87 8.28 -17.63
CA VAL A 17 14.49 8.35 -18.96
C VAL A 17 16.00 8.61 -18.84
N VAL A 18 16.41 9.57 -18.03
CA VAL A 18 17.83 9.92 -17.82
C VAL A 18 18.58 8.74 -17.20
N LEU A 19 17.99 8.07 -16.22
CA LEU A 19 18.56 6.86 -15.64
C LEU A 19 18.64 5.74 -16.69
N GLY A 20 17.61 5.56 -17.52
CA GLY A 20 17.59 4.58 -18.60
C GLY A 20 18.73 4.79 -19.61
N TYR A 21 18.94 6.03 -20.03
CA TYR A 21 20.04 6.40 -20.93
C TYR A 21 21.42 6.21 -20.27
N LYS A 22 21.58 6.62 -19.00
CA LYS A 22 22.86 6.53 -18.28
C LYS A 22 23.27 5.08 -18.00
N HIS A 23 22.33 4.25 -17.56
CA HIS A 23 22.57 2.84 -17.24
C HIS A 23 22.60 1.95 -18.50
N GLY A 24 21.93 2.37 -19.56
CA GLY A 24 21.74 1.60 -20.79
C GLY A 24 20.67 0.52 -20.66
N PHE A 25 20.34 -0.12 -21.78
CA PHE A 25 19.23 -1.06 -21.93
C PHE A 25 19.28 -2.21 -20.94
N ILE A 26 20.37 -2.99 -20.94
CA ILE A 26 20.47 -4.24 -20.17
C ILE A 26 20.21 -3.97 -18.68
N LYS A 27 20.92 -2.98 -18.13
CA LYS A 27 20.81 -2.65 -16.71
C LYS A 27 19.45 -2.06 -16.34
N THR A 28 18.85 -1.29 -17.24
CA THR A 28 17.50 -0.74 -17.04
C THR A 28 16.46 -1.85 -17.01
N VAL A 29 16.54 -2.80 -17.94
CA VAL A 29 15.64 -3.97 -18.01
C VAL A 29 15.84 -4.89 -16.80
N LEU A 30 17.09 -5.23 -16.44
CA LEU A 30 17.37 -6.05 -15.26
C LEU A 30 16.86 -5.38 -13.97
N SER A 31 17.05 -4.06 -13.84
CA SER A 31 16.52 -3.32 -12.69
C SER A 31 14.99 -3.32 -12.67
N ALA A 32 14.32 -3.26 -13.82
CA ALA A 32 12.87 -3.34 -13.90
C ALA A 32 12.38 -4.76 -13.57
N LEU A 33 13.03 -5.79 -14.08
CA LEU A 33 12.73 -7.19 -13.74
C LEU A 33 12.94 -7.48 -12.25
N SER A 34 13.96 -6.87 -11.64
CA SER A 34 14.23 -7.02 -10.22
C SER A 34 13.07 -6.56 -9.34
N PHE A 35 12.30 -5.56 -9.79
CA PHE A 35 11.10 -5.13 -9.08
C PHE A 35 10.07 -6.27 -9.04
N PHE A 36 9.79 -6.91 -10.17
CA PHE A 36 8.82 -8.01 -10.24
C PHE A 36 9.31 -9.25 -9.50
N ILE A 37 10.61 -9.58 -9.61
CA ILE A 37 11.21 -10.69 -8.85
C ILE A 37 11.10 -10.41 -7.35
N ALA A 38 11.44 -9.19 -6.91
CA ALA A 38 11.31 -8.81 -5.50
C ALA A 38 9.86 -8.88 -5.03
N LEU A 39 8.90 -8.52 -5.87
CA LEU A 39 7.47 -8.62 -5.59
C LEU A 39 7.06 -10.08 -5.35
N ILE A 40 7.44 -10.98 -6.26
CA ILE A 40 7.15 -12.42 -6.16
C ILE A 40 7.78 -13.01 -4.90
N VAL A 41 9.05 -12.69 -4.62
CA VAL A 41 9.76 -13.16 -3.43
C VAL A 41 9.11 -12.62 -2.16
N ALA A 42 8.76 -11.33 -2.12
CA ALA A 42 8.10 -10.72 -0.96
C ALA A 42 6.73 -11.37 -0.70
N PHE A 43 5.90 -11.58 -1.72
CA PHE A 43 4.64 -12.30 -1.57
C PHE A 43 4.83 -13.75 -1.09
N SER A 44 5.86 -14.43 -1.60
CA SER A 44 6.12 -15.82 -1.25
C SER A 44 6.63 -15.99 0.19
N LEU A 45 7.39 -15.02 0.70
CA LEU A 45 8.02 -15.07 2.03
C LEU A 45 7.26 -14.29 3.11
N GLN A 46 6.36 -13.38 2.73
CA GLN A 46 5.62 -12.55 3.67
C GLN A 46 4.84 -13.37 4.70
N PRO A 47 4.05 -14.41 4.33
CA PRO A 47 3.26 -15.15 5.32
C PRO A 47 4.12 -15.73 6.44
N LYS A 48 5.32 -16.23 6.07
CA LYS A 48 6.29 -16.76 7.03
C LYS A 48 6.83 -15.66 7.93
N LEU A 49 7.28 -14.54 7.34
CA LEU A 49 7.84 -13.45 8.13
C LEU A 49 6.80 -12.84 9.08
N SER A 50 5.58 -12.61 8.62
CA SER A 50 4.51 -12.05 9.45
C SER A 50 4.16 -12.94 10.64
N GLU A 51 4.21 -14.26 10.48
CA GLU A 51 3.95 -15.20 11.58
C GLU A 51 5.01 -15.12 12.69
N TYR A 52 6.26 -14.80 12.34
CA TYR A 52 7.30 -14.54 13.33
C TYR A 52 7.16 -13.16 13.95
N VAL A 53 6.90 -12.14 13.14
CA VAL A 53 6.81 -10.75 13.60
C VAL A 53 5.63 -10.55 14.54
N ILE A 54 4.47 -11.17 14.27
CA ILE A 54 3.27 -11.00 15.11
C ILE A 54 3.44 -11.50 16.55
N LYS A 55 4.41 -12.39 16.78
CA LYS A 55 4.74 -12.95 18.11
C LYS A 55 5.78 -12.11 18.85
N MET A 56 6.27 -11.02 18.27
CA MET A 56 7.29 -10.18 18.89
C MET A 56 6.68 -9.22 19.92
N PRO A 57 7.34 -8.97 21.07
CA PRO A 57 6.77 -8.17 22.16
C PRO A 57 6.36 -6.74 21.78
N PHE A 58 7.02 -6.13 20.80
CA PHE A 58 6.65 -4.77 20.38
C PHE A 58 5.27 -4.72 19.68
N VAL A 59 4.78 -5.84 19.16
CA VAL A 59 3.44 -5.93 18.54
C VAL A 59 2.36 -5.82 19.60
N ASP A 60 2.65 -6.16 20.86
CA ASP A 60 1.71 -5.99 21.97
C ASP A 60 1.38 -4.51 22.18
N ASN A 61 2.38 -3.62 22.10
CA ASN A 61 2.14 -2.16 22.17
C ASN A 61 1.29 -1.65 21.00
N ILE A 62 1.46 -2.23 19.81
CA ILE A 62 0.64 -1.90 18.63
C ILE A 62 -0.79 -2.39 18.84
N ARG A 63 -0.94 -3.60 19.42
CA ARG A 63 -2.25 -4.18 19.76
C ARG A 63 -2.99 -3.26 20.73
N GLU A 64 -2.34 -2.83 21.80
CA GLU A 64 -2.94 -1.90 22.76
C GLU A 64 -3.29 -0.56 22.11
N SER A 65 -2.41 0.02 21.29
CA SER A 65 -2.69 1.29 20.62
C SER A 65 -3.90 1.21 19.68
N ILE A 66 -4.04 0.11 18.93
CA ILE A 66 -5.19 -0.12 18.05
C ILE A 66 -6.45 -0.36 18.87
N ARG A 67 -6.34 -1.09 19.97
CA ARG A 67 -7.43 -1.32 20.92
C ARG A 67 -7.97 0.00 21.46
N ASP A 68 -7.08 0.85 21.96
CA ASP A 68 -7.44 2.11 22.58
C ASP A 68 -8.07 3.07 21.56
N GLN A 69 -7.51 3.14 20.33
CA GLN A 69 -8.11 3.92 19.24
C GLN A 69 -9.49 3.39 18.85
N PHE A 70 -9.68 2.08 18.82
CA PHE A 70 -10.99 1.48 18.52
C PHE A 70 -12.03 1.80 19.60
N ILE A 71 -11.63 1.76 20.87
CA ILE A 71 -12.47 2.17 22.01
C ILE A 71 -12.81 3.66 21.93
N GLU A 72 -11.86 4.52 21.58
CA GLU A 72 -12.07 5.97 21.47
C GLU A 72 -12.97 6.36 20.30
N MET A 73 -12.82 5.72 19.14
CA MET A 73 -13.59 6.02 17.93
C MET A 73 -15.03 5.48 17.99
N SER A 74 -15.27 4.48 18.81
CA SER A 74 -16.58 3.88 18.96
C SER A 74 -17.29 4.47 20.21
N PRO A 75 -18.62 4.63 20.23
CA PRO A 75 -19.35 5.12 21.40
C PRO A 75 -19.40 4.07 22.54
N LEU A 76 -18.29 3.37 22.80
CA LEU A 76 -18.15 2.23 23.72
C LEU A 76 -17.90 2.67 25.17
N SER A 77 -18.02 3.96 25.47
CA SER A 77 -17.84 4.49 26.82
C SER A 77 -19.13 4.33 27.63
N GLY A 78 -19.39 3.10 28.12
CA GLY A 78 -20.43 2.80 29.11
C GLY A 78 -20.91 1.34 29.09
N GLU A 79 -20.91 0.67 30.25
CA GLU A 79 -21.27 -0.77 30.42
C GLU A 79 -22.67 -1.14 29.90
N ASP A 80 -23.61 -0.18 29.81
CA ASP A 80 -25.04 -0.44 29.53
C ASP A 80 -25.52 -0.06 28.12
N GLN A 81 -24.69 0.55 27.27
CA GLN A 81 -25.11 1.06 25.95
C GLN A 81 -24.23 0.57 24.79
N TYR A 82 -23.87 -0.69 24.82
CA TYR A 82 -23.15 -1.29 23.71
C TYR A 82 -24.12 -1.61 22.56
N ASN A 83 -24.04 -0.85 21.47
CA ASN A 83 -24.71 -1.15 20.21
C ASN A 83 -23.67 -1.25 19.08
N PRO A 84 -23.39 -2.45 18.54
CA PRO A 84 -22.42 -2.62 17.45
C PRO A 84 -22.85 -1.92 16.15
N GLU A 85 -24.13 -1.56 16.00
CA GLU A 85 -24.62 -0.81 14.83
C GLU A 85 -24.02 0.61 14.77
N LEU A 86 -23.73 1.21 15.94
CA LEU A 86 -23.08 2.52 16.06
C LEU A 86 -21.61 2.54 15.60
N LEU A 87 -21.00 1.37 15.39
CA LEU A 87 -19.66 1.27 14.79
C LEU A 87 -19.64 1.64 13.32
N PHE A 88 -20.78 1.54 12.63
CA PHE A 88 -20.89 1.83 11.21
C PHE A 88 -21.64 3.14 10.94
N GLU A 89 -22.40 3.61 11.94
CA GLU A 89 -23.15 4.85 11.85
C GLU A 89 -22.22 6.08 11.98
N ASP A 90 -22.33 7.02 11.04
CA ASP A 90 -21.57 8.27 10.98
C ASP A 90 -20.03 8.11 10.96
N LYS A 91 -19.52 6.95 10.52
CA LYS A 91 -18.08 6.72 10.33
C LYS A 91 -17.60 7.08 8.93
N PRO A 92 -16.34 7.51 8.78
CA PRO A 92 -15.75 7.74 7.46
C PRO A 92 -15.86 6.51 6.57
N GLU A 93 -16.25 6.70 5.31
CA GLU A 93 -16.43 5.61 4.32
C GLU A 93 -15.16 4.73 4.17
N ALA A 94 -13.98 5.31 4.40
CA ALA A 94 -12.70 4.62 4.41
C ALA A 94 -12.57 3.59 5.55
N PHE A 95 -13.15 3.88 6.73
CA PHE A 95 -13.14 2.97 7.87
C PHE A 95 -13.99 1.72 7.57
N VAL A 96 -15.21 1.91 7.06
CA VAL A 96 -16.11 0.82 6.68
C VAL A 96 -15.49 -0.03 5.56
N LYS A 97 -14.90 0.59 4.54
CA LYS A 97 -14.17 -0.13 3.48
C LYS A 97 -13.01 -0.96 4.03
N LEU A 98 -12.28 -0.42 5.01
CA LEU A 98 -11.15 -1.13 5.61
C LEU A 98 -11.62 -2.36 6.39
N LEU A 99 -12.69 -2.26 7.18
CA LEU A 99 -13.32 -3.40 7.86
C LEU A 99 -13.74 -4.49 6.86
N ASN A 100 -14.41 -4.11 5.78
CA ASN A 100 -14.80 -5.06 4.74
C ASN A 100 -13.59 -5.73 4.06
N ILE A 101 -12.51 -4.98 3.81
CA ILE A 101 -11.26 -5.53 3.22
C ILE A 101 -10.63 -6.59 4.13
N ILE A 102 -10.71 -6.42 5.45
CA ILE A 102 -10.19 -7.40 6.42
C ILE A 102 -11.21 -8.50 6.77
N GLY A 103 -12.35 -8.55 6.07
CA GLY A 103 -13.38 -9.58 6.23
C GLY A 103 -14.27 -9.39 7.45
N ILE A 104 -14.47 -8.15 7.89
CA ILE A 104 -15.38 -7.80 8.99
C ILE A 104 -16.57 -7.05 8.41
N GLU A 105 -17.73 -7.72 8.38
CA GLU A 105 -19.00 -7.15 7.93
C GLU A 105 -19.88 -6.74 9.13
N GLN A 106 -20.83 -5.84 8.88
CA GLN A 106 -21.71 -5.32 9.93
C GLN A 106 -22.59 -6.43 10.55
N ASP A 107 -23.13 -7.31 9.72
CA ASP A 107 -23.98 -8.42 10.18
C ASP A 107 -23.19 -9.40 11.05
N ASP A 108 -21.93 -9.68 10.70
CA ASP A 108 -21.02 -10.54 11.47
C ASP A 108 -20.74 -9.96 12.87
N LEU A 109 -20.54 -8.64 12.98
CA LEU A 109 -20.31 -7.99 14.28
C LEU A 109 -21.54 -8.07 15.17
N ASN A 110 -22.73 -7.84 14.60
CA ASN A 110 -23.99 -7.92 15.34
C ASN A 110 -24.28 -9.33 15.85
N GLU A 111 -24.10 -10.35 15.02
CA GLU A 111 -24.31 -11.75 15.42
C GLU A 111 -23.34 -12.16 16.54
N LYS A 112 -22.05 -11.85 16.38
CA LYS A 112 -21.01 -12.20 17.37
C LYS A 112 -21.21 -11.47 18.69
N TYR A 113 -21.53 -10.18 18.65
CA TYR A 113 -21.76 -9.40 19.86
C TYR A 113 -22.96 -9.96 20.67
N ASN A 114 -24.08 -10.25 20.01
CA ASN A 114 -25.26 -10.80 20.68
C ASN A 114 -24.99 -12.18 21.28
N SER A 115 -24.17 -13.01 20.60
CA SER A 115 -23.70 -14.28 21.12
C SER A 115 -22.90 -14.10 22.42
N TRP A 116 -21.89 -13.23 22.43
CA TRP A 116 -21.09 -12.98 23.64
C TRP A 116 -21.87 -12.31 24.76
N LYS A 117 -22.83 -11.43 24.44
CA LYS A 117 -23.69 -10.79 25.45
C LYS A 117 -24.56 -11.82 26.20
N SER A 118 -24.87 -12.94 25.57
CA SER A 118 -25.65 -14.02 26.19
C SER A 118 -24.82 -14.93 27.10
N ASP A 119 -23.49 -14.82 27.02
CA ASP A 119 -22.55 -15.57 27.84
C ASP A 119 -22.15 -14.74 29.06
N ALA A 120 -22.45 -15.24 30.26
CA ALA A 120 -22.20 -14.54 31.52
C ALA A 120 -20.71 -14.53 31.93
N GLU A 121 -19.87 -15.34 31.28
CA GLU A 121 -18.44 -15.47 31.64
C GLU A 121 -17.52 -14.51 30.87
N VAL A 122 -18.02 -13.86 29.82
CA VAL A 122 -17.22 -12.97 28.96
C VAL A 122 -17.76 -11.56 28.89
N ASN A 123 -16.85 -10.59 28.80
CA ASN A 123 -17.22 -9.24 28.45
C ASN A 123 -17.37 -9.13 26.93
N ALA A 124 -18.62 -9.04 26.47
CA ALA A 124 -18.95 -8.94 25.05
C ALA A 124 -18.30 -7.72 24.37
N ALA A 125 -18.07 -6.63 25.10
CA ALA A 125 -17.39 -5.45 24.58
C ALA A 125 -15.91 -5.73 24.30
N ASP A 126 -15.22 -6.36 25.25
CA ASP A 126 -13.80 -6.74 25.09
C ASP A 126 -13.63 -7.73 23.93
N MET A 127 -14.54 -8.70 23.80
CA MET A 127 -14.53 -9.68 22.71
C MET A 127 -14.69 -9.04 21.33
N LEU A 128 -15.58 -8.05 21.18
CA LEU A 128 -15.72 -7.36 19.90
C LEU A 128 -14.48 -6.54 19.56
N VAL A 129 -13.92 -5.86 20.56
CA VAL A 129 -12.68 -5.09 20.40
C VAL A 129 -11.56 -6.02 19.91
N GLU A 130 -11.40 -7.20 20.50
CA GLU A 130 -10.42 -8.19 20.05
C GLU A 130 -10.71 -8.72 18.64
N TYR A 131 -11.99 -8.97 18.32
CA TYR A 131 -12.40 -9.46 17.02
C TYR A 131 -12.09 -8.47 15.89
N VAL A 132 -12.16 -7.17 16.14
CA VAL A 132 -11.78 -6.13 15.18
C VAL A 132 -10.27 -5.86 15.19
N ALA A 133 -9.66 -5.75 16.37
CA ALA A 133 -8.25 -5.40 16.49
C ALA A 133 -7.31 -6.48 15.95
N ASN A 134 -7.59 -7.76 16.16
CA ASN A 134 -6.68 -8.85 15.77
C ASN A 134 -6.46 -8.96 14.25
N PRO A 135 -7.50 -8.93 13.40
CA PRO A 135 -7.32 -8.88 11.95
C PRO A 135 -6.61 -7.62 11.47
N LEU A 136 -6.84 -6.47 12.11
CA LEU A 136 -6.12 -5.21 11.81
C LEU A 136 -4.62 -5.33 12.09
N ILE A 137 -4.25 -5.84 13.26
CA ILE A 137 -2.85 -6.07 13.64
C ILE A 137 -2.19 -7.04 12.67
N THR A 138 -2.88 -8.15 12.37
CA THR A 138 -2.39 -9.15 11.41
C THR A 138 -2.15 -8.53 10.04
N SER A 139 -3.05 -7.66 9.59
CA SER A 139 -2.94 -6.95 8.31
C SER A 139 -1.77 -5.97 8.31
N ILE A 140 -1.62 -5.16 9.37
CA ILE A 140 -0.53 -4.20 9.52
C ILE A 140 0.83 -4.92 9.56
N VAL A 141 0.96 -5.97 10.37
CA VAL A 141 2.18 -6.78 10.45
C VAL A 141 2.48 -7.43 9.09
N SER A 142 1.48 -7.90 8.37
CA SER A 142 1.63 -8.49 7.03
C SER A 142 2.13 -7.46 6.02
N ILE A 143 1.54 -6.27 6.00
CA ILE A 143 1.94 -5.16 5.12
C ILE A 143 3.38 -4.72 5.42
N ILE A 144 3.73 -4.54 6.70
CA ILE A 144 5.09 -4.16 7.11
C ILE A 144 6.08 -5.25 6.73
N SER A 145 5.77 -6.52 6.99
CA SER A 145 6.61 -7.66 6.63
C SER A 145 6.85 -7.74 5.12
N PHE A 146 5.81 -7.52 4.33
CA PHE A 146 5.91 -7.41 2.88
C PHE A 146 6.85 -6.29 2.44
N ILE A 147 6.66 -5.08 2.98
CA ILE A 147 7.48 -3.90 2.65
C ILE A 147 8.96 -4.18 2.97
N ILE A 148 9.24 -4.73 4.15
CA ILE A 148 10.61 -5.09 4.57
C ILE A 148 11.21 -6.10 3.61
N LEU A 149 10.52 -7.21 3.33
CA LEU A 149 11.01 -8.25 2.40
C LEU A 149 11.24 -7.70 1.01
N PHE A 150 10.33 -6.86 0.53
CA PHE A 150 10.43 -6.25 -0.78
C PHE A 150 11.66 -5.33 -0.87
N ILE A 151 11.86 -4.45 0.11
CA ILE A 151 13.02 -3.55 0.17
C ILE A 151 14.33 -4.35 0.23
N VAL A 152 14.42 -5.31 1.15
CA VAL A 152 15.61 -6.17 1.31
C VAL A 152 15.90 -6.92 0.02
N THR A 153 14.89 -7.53 -0.60
CA THR A 153 15.06 -8.28 -1.85
C THR A 153 15.52 -7.37 -2.99
N ILE A 154 14.94 -6.17 -3.14
CA ILE A 154 15.41 -5.19 -4.13
C ILE A 154 16.88 -4.83 -3.90
N ILE A 155 17.29 -4.59 -2.65
CA ILE A 155 18.67 -4.25 -2.32
C ILE A 155 19.60 -5.39 -2.72
N VAL A 156 19.26 -6.64 -2.35
CA VAL A 156 20.03 -7.83 -2.71
C VAL A 156 20.14 -7.98 -4.22
N LEU A 157 19.04 -7.88 -4.97
CA LEU A 157 19.05 -7.98 -6.43
C LEU A 157 19.90 -6.88 -7.09
N LYS A 158 19.84 -5.65 -6.59
CA LYS A 158 20.69 -4.55 -7.08
C LYS A 158 22.18 -4.82 -6.85
N ILE A 159 22.54 -5.37 -5.69
CA ILE A 159 23.93 -5.77 -5.38
C ILE A 159 24.37 -6.88 -6.33
N LEU A 160 23.53 -7.90 -6.56
CA LEU A 160 23.83 -8.99 -7.49
C LEU A 160 24.06 -8.50 -8.91
N ILE A 161 23.20 -7.62 -9.42
CA ILE A 161 23.35 -7.01 -10.75
C ILE A 161 24.68 -6.23 -10.83
N PHE A 162 25.02 -5.47 -9.79
CA PHE A 162 26.27 -4.72 -9.75
C PHE A 162 27.51 -5.63 -9.80
N ILE A 163 27.49 -6.75 -9.07
CA ILE A 163 28.57 -7.74 -9.11
C ILE A 163 28.66 -8.41 -10.48
N LEU A 164 27.51 -8.79 -11.06
CA LEU A 164 27.43 -9.42 -12.37
C LEU A 164 28.00 -8.51 -13.47
N ASP A 165 27.63 -7.22 -13.47
CA ASP A 165 28.17 -6.21 -14.38
C ASP A 165 29.71 -6.15 -14.32
N LYS A 166 30.27 -6.22 -13.11
CA LYS A 166 31.73 -6.09 -12.88
C LYS A 166 32.49 -7.33 -13.36
N ILE A 167 31.92 -8.52 -13.18
CA ILE A 167 32.54 -9.80 -13.57
C ILE A 167 32.48 -9.97 -15.09
N PHE A 168 31.30 -9.74 -15.69
CA PHE A 168 31.06 -10.12 -17.08
C PHE A 168 31.46 -9.05 -18.10
N ARG A 169 31.89 -7.84 -17.66
CA ARG A 169 32.34 -6.71 -18.51
C ARG A 169 31.64 -6.72 -19.88
N LEU A 170 30.30 -6.76 -19.87
CA LEU A 170 29.53 -7.04 -21.08
C LEU A 170 30.02 -6.10 -22.20
N PRO A 171 30.55 -6.62 -23.32
CA PRO A 171 31.04 -5.79 -24.42
C PRO A 171 29.83 -5.22 -25.16
N ILE A 172 29.24 -4.18 -24.58
CA ILE A 172 28.06 -3.54 -25.13
C ILE A 172 28.51 -2.49 -26.15
N LEU A 173 27.97 -2.57 -27.36
CA LEU A 173 27.99 -1.46 -28.32
C LEU A 173 27.40 -0.23 -27.63
N LYS A 174 28.28 0.61 -27.08
CA LYS A 174 27.93 1.61 -26.06
C LYS A 174 26.85 2.58 -26.49
N GLN A 175 26.70 2.82 -27.80
CA GLN A 175 25.70 3.72 -28.36
C GLN A 175 24.32 3.05 -28.45
N ALA A 176 24.23 1.85 -29.05
CA ALA A 176 22.97 1.10 -29.15
C ALA A 176 22.40 0.78 -27.75
N ASN A 177 23.25 0.40 -26.80
CA ASN A 177 22.82 0.15 -25.42
C ASN A 177 22.20 1.38 -24.76
N LYS A 178 22.81 2.56 -24.92
CA LYS A 178 22.28 3.81 -24.37
C LYS A 178 21.00 4.25 -25.07
N ALA A 179 20.93 4.11 -26.40
CA ALA A 179 19.75 4.45 -27.19
C ALA A 179 18.54 3.57 -26.80
N LEU A 180 18.73 2.24 -26.72
CA LEU A 180 17.69 1.33 -26.27
C LEU A 180 17.35 1.56 -24.78
N GLY A 181 18.33 1.92 -23.95
CA GLY A 181 18.09 2.31 -22.56
C GLY A 181 17.22 3.57 -22.42
N PHE A 182 17.39 4.55 -23.32
CA PHE A 182 16.53 5.73 -23.39
C PHE A 182 15.09 5.35 -23.76
N VAL A 183 14.90 4.53 -24.79
CA VAL A 183 13.57 4.07 -25.23
C VAL A 183 12.85 3.31 -24.10
N VAL A 184 13.53 2.34 -23.47
CA VAL A 184 12.97 1.62 -22.32
C VAL A 184 12.72 2.55 -21.14
N GLY A 185 13.58 3.54 -20.92
CA GLY A 185 13.39 4.57 -19.91
C GLY A 185 12.11 5.39 -20.12
N ILE A 186 11.73 5.70 -21.37
CA ILE A 186 10.46 6.37 -21.68
C ILE A 186 9.30 5.46 -21.29
N ILE A 187 9.30 4.20 -21.74
CA ILE A 187 8.23 3.23 -21.47
C ILE A 187 8.05 3.04 -19.96
N LEU A 188 9.14 2.81 -19.23
CA LEU A 188 9.11 2.65 -17.78
C LEU A 188 8.73 3.94 -17.05
N GLY A 189 9.14 5.10 -17.57
CA GLY A 189 8.79 6.40 -17.00
C GLY A 189 7.28 6.64 -17.06
N VAL A 190 6.67 6.39 -18.21
CA VAL A 190 5.21 6.46 -18.40
C VAL A 190 4.50 5.45 -17.49
N PHE A 191 4.97 4.19 -17.46
CA PHE A 191 4.41 3.18 -16.56
C PHE A 191 4.46 3.60 -15.09
N ARG A 192 5.60 4.13 -14.62
CA ARG A 192 5.77 4.59 -13.22
C ARG A 192 4.91 5.80 -12.91
N ALA A 193 4.80 6.75 -13.83
CA ALA A 193 3.86 7.85 -13.69
C ALA A 193 2.43 7.30 -13.55
N TYR A 194 2.07 6.30 -14.36
CA TYR A 194 0.78 5.62 -14.29
C TYR A 194 0.46 5.02 -12.92
N VAL A 195 1.42 4.26 -12.36
CA VAL A 195 1.31 3.74 -11.00
C VAL A 195 1.21 4.86 -9.96
N PHE A 196 1.97 5.95 -10.11
CA PHE A 196 1.90 7.11 -9.22
C PHE A 196 0.51 7.77 -9.23
N GLY A 197 -0.06 8.02 -10.41
CA GLY A 197 -1.40 8.61 -10.51
C GLY A 197 -2.48 7.73 -9.89
N ALA A 198 -2.42 6.41 -10.11
CA ALA A 198 -3.31 5.47 -9.44
C ALA A 198 -3.18 5.53 -7.91
N ALA A 199 -1.95 5.55 -7.39
CA ALA A 199 -1.72 5.71 -5.95
C ALA A 199 -2.29 7.03 -5.40
N VAL A 200 -2.09 8.14 -6.12
CA VAL A 200 -2.69 9.44 -5.74
C VAL A 200 -4.21 9.36 -5.74
N THR A 201 -4.85 8.75 -6.75
CA THR A 201 -6.33 8.63 -6.76
C THR A 201 -6.89 7.84 -5.57
N LEU A 202 -6.15 6.86 -5.06
CA LEU A 202 -6.55 6.07 -3.89
C LEU A 202 -6.33 6.83 -2.57
N ILE A 203 -5.22 7.55 -2.47
CA ILE A 203 -4.79 8.22 -1.22
C ILE A 203 -5.46 9.59 -1.06
N LEU A 204 -5.75 10.29 -2.16
CA LEU A 204 -6.23 11.67 -2.14
C LEU A 204 -7.49 11.87 -1.28
N PRO A 205 -8.55 11.03 -1.34
CA PRO A 205 -9.72 11.19 -0.47
C PRO A 205 -9.38 11.12 1.02
N LEU A 206 -8.41 10.27 1.40
CA LEU A 206 -7.97 10.11 2.80
C LEU A 206 -7.26 11.38 3.30
N VAL A 207 -6.45 12.01 2.44
CA VAL A 207 -5.70 13.21 2.78
C VAL A 207 -6.57 14.46 2.74
N GLN A 208 -7.51 14.54 1.80
CA GLN A 208 -8.46 15.66 1.66
C GLN A 208 -9.37 15.81 2.88
N SER A 209 -9.72 14.71 3.55
CA SER A 209 -10.45 14.73 4.83
C SER A 209 -9.80 15.66 5.86
N ASN A 210 -8.47 15.65 5.94
CA ASN A 210 -7.70 16.48 6.87
C ASN A 210 -7.12 17.76 6.23
N ASN A 211 -7.15 17.88 4.90
CA ASN A 211 -6.59 19.00 4.14
C ASN A 211 -7.44 19.33 2.91
N PRO A 212 -8.59 20.00 3.07
CA PRO A 212 -9.57 20.20 2.00
C PRO A 212 -9.06 21.08 0.83
N GLY A 213 -7.98 21.83 1.01
CA GLY A 213 -7.35 22.62 -0.05
C GLY A 213 -6.49 21.81 -1.04
N LEU A 214 -6.23 20.53 -0.77
CA LEU A 214 -5.44 19.67 -1.65
C LEU A 214 -6.34 19.13 -2.77
N SER A 215 -6.18 19.61 -4.00
CA SER A 215 -7.00 19.18 -5.15
C SER A 215 -6.14 18.88 -6.37
N VAL A 216 -6.57 17.87 -7.13
CA VAL A 216 -6.01 17.51 -8.45
C VAL A 216 -6.77 18.18 -9.60
N ALA A 217 -7.84 18.94 -9.32
CA ALA A 217 -8.72 19.53 -10.34
C ALA A 217 -7.99 20.47 -11.31
N ASP A 218 -6.94 21.13 -10.82
CA ASP A 218 -6.11 22.08 -11.55
C ASP A 218 -4.94 21.40 -12.32
N SER A 219 -4.76 20.08 -12.16
CA SER A 219 -3.65 19.32 -12.74
C SER A 219 -4.04 18.81 -14.12
N PHE A 220 -3.41 19.33 -15.17
CA PHE A 220 -3.77 19.04 -16.56
C PHE A 220 -3.34 17.61 -16.95
N ILE A 221 -2.08 17.26 -16.68
CA ILE A 221 -1.52 15.94 -17.03
C ILE A 221 -2.22 14.88 -16.19
N PHE A 222 -2.43 15.13 -14.90
CA PHE A 222 -3.13 14.19 -14.04
C PHE A 222 -4.57 13.93 -14.52
N ARG A 223 -5.34 14.96 -14.85
CA ARG A 223 -6.71 14.75 -15.38
C ARG A 223 -6.73 14.04 -16.72
N PHE A 224 -5.78 14.36 -17.61
CA PHE A 224 -5.68 13.70 -18.91
C PHE A 224 -5.44 12.19 -18.79
N PHE A 225 -4.56 11.77 -17.87
CA PHE A 225 -4.22 10.36 -17.69
C PHE A 225 -5.13 9.59 -16.71
N TYR A 226 -5.71 10.26 -15.71
CA TYR A 226 -6.38 9.61 -14.57
C TYR A 226 -7.78 10.13 -14.24
N GLY A 227 -8.35 11.04 -15.06
CA GLY A 227 -9.74 11.46 -14.97
C GLY A 227 -10.70 10.36 -15.44
N ASP A 228 -11.37 10.55 -16.58
CA ASP A 228 -12.31 9.55 -17.11
C ASP A 228 -11.63 8.35 -17.79
N ALA A 229 -10.32 8.47 -18.08
CA ALA A 229 -9.54 7.51 -18.85
C ALA A 229 -8.62 6.62 -17.98
N ASN A 230 -8.86 6.51 -16.67
CA ASN A 230 -8.02 5.67 -15.82
C ASN A 230 -8.30 4.18 -16.07
N ILE A 231 -7.63 3.63 -17.09
CA ILE A 231 -7.74 2.23 -17.55
C ILE A 231 -7.53 1.25 -16.38
N LEU A 232 -6.72 1.56 -15.36
CA LEU A 232 -6.54 0.66 -14.21
C LEU A 232 -7.77 0.64 -13.31
N LEU A 233 -8.36 1.80 -12.99
CA LEU A 233 -9.57 1.85 -12.17
C LEU A 233 -10.78 1.26 -12.89
N ASN A 234 -10.88 1.42 -14.21
CA ASN A 234 -11.92 0.78 -15.01
C ASN A 234 -11.71 -0.73 -15.21
N PHE A 235 -10.50 -1.25 -14.97
CA PHE A 235 -10.21 -2.68 -15.05
C PHE A 235 -10.56 -3.43 -13.74
N PHE A 236 -10.63 -2.71 -12.61
CA PHE A 236 -10.99 -3.25 -11.29
C PHE A 236 -12.45 -2.95 -10.87
N LYS A 237 -13.25 -2.33 -11.75
CA LYS A 237 -14.72 -2.27 -11.65
C LYS A 237 -15.33 -3.45 -12.38
#